data_AF-A0AAV2YZZ6-F1
#
_entry.id   AF-A0AAV2YZZ6-F1
#
_cell.length_a   1.000
_cell.length_b   1.000
_cell.length_c   1.000
_cell.angle_alpha   90.00
_cell.angle_beta   90.00
_cell.angle_gamma   90.00
#
_symmetry.space_group_name_H-M   'P 1'
#
loop_
_entity.id
_entity.type
_entity.pdbx_description
1 polymer ?
#
loop_
_entity_poly.entity_id
_entity_poly.type
_entity_poly.pdbx_seq_one_letter_code
_entity_poly.pdbx_strand_id
1 'polypeptide(L)'
;MHEDGGSAARTPQAFTVLQEKYVSASVVRCCPTMDLIALLTVDGDLIVHRTISWQKLLHMKASEVIATMVAIEWSPDGLELAVGCDDGDVVVYDIETGTHRSELRGLRENQDMRHDSAIVAMHWVDCHGNVVFWWMGRVFMTKTNILDRVQHQIVAHDKARLPPAQRRTLLLEKMMLLTDLSRLDVIVAQAHLPDGSSDVTDKTMGQPRALVAVNVTRWRECLPEITFIAQVAEQINPLLSEIVLGVRQIGTEWKMATRIFELKMGLLSSLYEKYGCEDTPQADMLTLVATGIASPALAQYFAQDIQEMSITRMKKDFFHGCDTLQKLLVGRIKVGWTQVLLRLSELRGRVKWRHVDYATTLGLTKQALDKLVVIVQRLLVEAERFGCLLQDVKQDFSLLFQWILECIRVHSSATKKIDSTTRASETGHSLLDQRRLCDFLRRAVDCAAHECRVQSNKYKVDSSFGNPVSAYLSASKGAGERKSSETLSELTA
;
A
#
# COMPACT_ATOMS: atom_id res chain seq x y z
N MET A 1 85.49 -14.31 -12.71
CA MET A 1 85.56 -13.85 -14.10
C MET A 1 84.46 -14.56 -14.87
N HIS A 2 83.57 -13.76 -15.48
CA HIS A 2 82.53 -14.07 -16.48
C HIS A 2 81.38 -14.97 -16.01
N GLU A 3 80.16 -14.46 -15.73
CA GLU A 3 79.18 -13.77 -16.60
C GLU A 3 78.92 -14.50 -17.93
N ASP A 4 77.76 -15.16 -18.00
CA ASP A 4 76.70 -14.96 -19.00
C ASP A 4 75.47 -15.77 -18.54
N GLY A 5 74.25 -15.25 -18.41
CA GLY A 5 73.67 -14.12 -19.13
C GLY A 5 72.53 -14.54 -20.06
N GLY A 6 71.87 -15.68 -19.84
CA GLY A 6 70.70 -16.12 -20.63
C GLY A 6 69.39 -15.52 -20.11
N SER A 7 69.16 -14.23 -20.34
CA SER A 7 67.87 -13.57 -20.13
C SER A 7 66.84 -14.12 -21.12
N ALA A 8 66.06 -15.12 -20.69
CA ALA A 8 64.82 -15.45 -21.37
C ALA A 8 63.85 -14.27 -21.17
N ALA A 9 63.68 -13.47 -22.22
CA ALA A 9 62.74 -12.36 -22.26
C ALA A 9 61.34 -12.88 -21.88
N ARG A 10 60.91 -12.60 -20.64
CA ARG A 10 59.53 -12.82 -20.21
C ARG A 10 58.65 -11.98 -21.14
N THR A 11 57.84 -12.64 -21.94
CA THR A 11 56.78 -11.98 -22.72
C THR A 11 55.95 -11.13 -21.75
N PRO A 12 55.74 -9.82 -22.02
CA PRO A 12 54.98 -8.97 -21.13
C PRO A 12 53.57 -9.55 -20.96
N GLN A 13 53.20 -9.84 -19.72
CA GLN A 13 51.89 -10.40 -19.40
C GLN A 13 50.85 -9.30 -19.65
N ALA A 14 49.86 -9.58 -20.50
CA ALA A 14 48.85 -8.59 -20.90
C ALA A 14 47.90 -8.18 -19.75
N PHE A 15 47.92 -8.92 -18.64
CA PHE A 15 47.08 -8.67 -17.46
C PHE A 15 47.90 -8.81 -16.19
N THR A 16 47.61 -7.96 -15.21
CA THR A 16 48.22 -7.99 -13.87
C THR A 16 47.16 -8.43 -12.87
N VAL A 17 47.49 -9.42 -12.03
CA VAL A 17 46.63 -9.83 -10.92
C VAL A 17 46.74 -8.80 -9.81
N LEU A 18 45.63 -8.11 -9.50
CA LEU A 18 45.60 -7.13 -8.40
C LEU A 18 45.46 -7.81 -7.04
N GLN A 19 44.56 -8.80 -6.93
CA GLN A 19 44.30 -9.51 -5.67
C GLN A 19 43.62 -10.85 -5.95
N GLU A 20 43.92 -11.87 -5.13
CA GLU A 20 43.29 -13.19 -5.16
C GLU A 20 42.47 -13.43 -3.89
N LYS A 21 41.24 -13.91 -4.05
CA LYS A 21 40.35 -14.26 -2.95
C LYS A 21 39.48 -15.45 -3.34
N TYR A 22 39.36 -16.42 -2.44
CA TYR A 22 38.55 -17.61 -2.64
C TYR A 22 37.16 -17.41 -2.03
N VAL A 23 36.11 -17.58 -2.85
CA VAL A 23 34.71 -17.48 -2.44
C VAL A 23 33.90 -18.56 -3.16
N SER A 24 33.07 -19.29 -2.42
CA SER A 24 32.09 -20.24 -2.97
C SER A 24 30.84 -19.50 -3.45
N ALA A 25 30.86 -19.07 -4.71
CA ALA A 25 29.75 -18.36 -5.33
C ALA A 25 28.98 -19.26 -6.31
N SER A 26 27.65 -19.23 -6.24
CA SER A 26 26.75 -19.86 -7.21
C SER A 26 26.54 -18.97 -8.44
N VAL A 27 26.41 -17.65 -8.24
CA VAL A 27 26.25 -16.66 -9.32
C VAL A 27 27.19 -15.48 -9.10
N VAL A 28 27.80 -15.01 -10.19
CA VAL A 28 28.70 -13.86 -10.21
C VAL A 28 28.28 -12.88 -11.32
N ARG A 29 28.21 -11.58 -10.98
CA ARG A 29 27.91 -10.50 -11.91
C ARG A 29 28.74 -9.25 -11.60
N CYS A 30 29.49 -8.77 -12.58
CA CYS A 30 30.17 -7.47 -12.49
C CYS A 30 29.18 -6.34 -12.77
N CYS A 31 29.32 -5.24 -12.04
CA CYS A 31 28.60 -4.01 -12.34
C CYS A 31 29.10 -3.45 -13.68
N PRO A 32 28.20 -2.98 -14.57
CA PRO A 32 28.60 -2.48 -15.88
C PRO A 32 29.32 -1.14 -15.85
N THR A 33 29.05 -0.30 -14.84
CA THR A 33 29.52 1.10 -14.78
C THR A 33 30.54 1.35 -13.67
N MET A 34 30.41 0.65 -12.53
CA MET A 34 31.23 0.85 -11.34
C MET A 34 32.20 -0.31 -11.08
N ASP A 35 33.18 -0.10 -10.20
CA ASP A 35 34.18 -1.09 -9.78
C ASP A 35 33.61 -2.09 -8.75
N LEU A 36 32.43 -2.64 -9.04
CA LEU A 36 31.67 -3.52 -8.15
C LEU A 36 31.45 -4.91 -8.73
N ILE A 37 31.38 -5.91 -7.87
CA ILE A 37 31.02 -7.29 -8.20
C ILE A 37 29.99 -7.82 -7.21
N ALA A 38 28.86 -8.29 -7.73
CA ALA A 38 27.83 -8.98 -6.96
C ALA A 38 28.05 -10.49 -7.04
N LEU A 39 27.93 -11.13 -5.88
CA LEU A 39 28.11 -12.56 -5.67
C LEU A 39 26.90 -13.07 -4.91
N LEU A 40 26.32 -14.15 -5.42
CA LEU A 40 25.41 -14.98 -4.65
C LEU A 40 26.21 -16.19 -4.15
N THR A 41 26.28 -16.41 -2.85
CA THR A 41 27.02 -17.53 -2.27
C THR A 41 26.22 -18.82 -2.37
N VAL A 42 26.89 -19.97 -2.24
CA VAL A 42 26.22 -21.28 -2.14
C VAL A 42 25.30 -21.35 -0.91
N ASP A 43 25.64 -20.60 0.15
CA ASP A 43 24.84 -20.50 1.38
C ASP A 43 23.59 -19.61 1.21
N GLY A 44 23.41 -18.98 0.04
CA GLY A 44 22.27 -18.12 -0.28
C GLY A 44 22.44 -16.64 0.12
N ASP A 45 23.64 -16.23 0.55
CA ASP A 45 23.94 -14.84 0.91
C ASP A 45 24.23 -14.02 -0.35
N LEU A 46 23.74 -12.77 -0.36
CA LEU A 46 24.12 -11.78 -1.37
C LEU A 46 25.25 -10.91 -0.84
N ILE A 47 26.36 -10.85 -1.58
CA ILE A 47 27.52 -10.07 -1.24
C ILE A 47 27.92 -9.17 -2.41
N VAL A 48 28.08 -7.87 -2.16
CA VAL A 48 28.67 -6.95 -3.13
C VAL A 48 30.05 -6.52 -2.64
N HIS A 49 31.04 -6.72 -3.49
CA HIS A 49 32.43 -6.35 -3.25
C HIS A 49 32.89 -5.25 -4.20
N ARG A 50 33.84 -4.44 -3.73
CA ARG A 50 34.65 -3.60 -4.60
C ARG A 50 35.73 -4.45 -5.27
N THR A 51 35.92 -4.32 -6.58
CA THR A 51 36.81 -5.20 -7.36
C THR A 51 38.29 -4.95 -7.09
N ILE A 52 38.66 -3.73 -6.69
CA ILE A 52 40.07 -3.36 -6.44
C ILE A 52 40.55 -3.79 -5.04
N SER A 53 39.73 -3.57 -4.02
CA SER A 53 40.12 -3.81 -2.61
C SER A 53 39.51 -5.06 -1.99
N TRP A 54 38.58 -5.72 -2.69
CA TRP A 54 37.73 -6.79 -2.15
C TRP A 54 37.02 -6.44 -0.84
N GLN A 55 36.87 -5.13 -0.59
CA GLN A 55 36.08 -4.62 0.52
C GLN A 55 34.63 -5.00 0.31
N LYS A 56 33.99 -5.47 1.38
CA LYS A 56 32.55 -5.76 1.37
C LYS A 56 31.77 -4.46 1.50
N LEU A 57 30.91 -4.17 0.53
CA LEU A 57 30.02 -3.00 0.53
C LEU A 57 28.62 -3.37 0.98
N LEU A 58 28.09 -4.49 0.47
CA LEU A 58 26.80 -5.04 0.86
C LEU A 58 26.98 -6.48 1.33
N HIS A 59 26.30 -6.82 2.42
CA HIS A 59 26.15 -8.19 2.87
C HIS A 59 24.70 -8.38 3.30
N MET A 60 23.97 -9.19 2.58
CA MET A 60 22.64 -9.60 2.97
C MET A 60 22.65 -11.09 3.20
N LYS A 61 22.22 -11.48 4.39
CA LYS A 61 22.18 -12.89 4.77
C LYS A 61 20.90 -13.54 4.25
N ALA A 62 20.99 -14.80 3.85
CA ALA A 62 19.82 -15.61 3.49
C ALA A 62 18.75 -15.58 4.60
N SER A 63 19.15 -15.56 5.87
CA SER A 63 18.24 -15.50 7.03
C SER A 63 17.39 -14.24 7.14
N GLU A 64 17.80 -13.14 6.48
CA GLU A 64 17.06 -11.88 6.47
C GLU A 64 15.94 -11.87 5.41
N VAL A 65 15.93 -12.87 4.52
CA VAL A 65 14.99 -13.02 3.42
C VAL A 65 14.20 -14.31 3.59
N ILE A 66 12.91 -14.27 3.22
CA ILE A 66 11.98 -15.39 3.44
C ILE A 66 12.22 -16.53 2.44
N ALA A 67 12.75 -16.19 1.26
CA ALA A 67 12.91 -17.06 0.11
C ALA A 67 14.37 -17.14 -0.33
N THR A 68 14.75 -18.20 -1.04
CA THR A 68 16.14 -18.37 -1.48
C THR A 68 16.39 -17.53 -2.73
N MET A 69 17.49 -16.78 -2.73
CA MET A 69 17.89 -15.98 -3.89
C MET A 69 18.53 -16.91 -4.91
N VAL A 70 18.12 -16.80 -6.17
CA VAL A 70 18.52 -17.71 -7.26
C VAL A 70 19.17 -16.95 -8.41
N ALA A 71 18.74 -15.71 -8.68
CA ALA A 71 19.22 -14.91 -9.79
C ALA A 71 19.59 -13.50 -9.34
N ILE A 72 20.64 -12.93 -9.94
CA ILE A 72 21.07 -11.55 -9.72
C ILE A 72 21.37 -10.88 -11.07
N GLU A 73 21.00 -9.61 -11.23
CA GLU A 73 21.28 -8.83 -12.43
C GLU A 73 21.41 -7.34 -12.08
N TRP A 74 22.49 -6.71 -12.56
CA TRP A 74 22.72 -5.28 -12.37
C TRP A 74 21.85 -4.45 -13.31
N SER A 75 21.39 -3.33 -12.79
CA SER A 75 20.95 -2.22 -13.64
C SER A 75 22.09 -1.75 -14.56
N PRO A 76 21.79 -1.32 -15.79
CA PRO A 76 22.77 -0.81 -16.74
C PRO A 76 23.47 0.48 -16.28
N ASP A 77 22.81 1.30 -15.46
CA ASP A 77 23.41 2.46 -14.82
C ASP A 77 24.29 2.07 -13.62
N GLY A 78 24.12 0.85 -13.09
CA GLY A 78 24.86 0.26 -11.99
C GLY A 78 24.45 0.74 -10.61
N LEU A 79 23.35 1.51 -10.51
CA LEU A 79 22.85 2.08 -9.26
C LEU A 79 21.96 1.10 -8.50
N GLU A 80 21.29 0.21 -9.23
CA GLU A 80 20.37 -0.78 -8.70
C GLU A 80 20.82 -2.23 -8.99
N LEU A 81 20.46 -3.15 -8.10
CA LEU A 81 20.69 -4.59 -8.26
C LEU A 81 19.38 -5.34 -8.02
N ALA A 82 18.92 -6.08 -9.03
CA ALA A 82 17.73 -6.91 -8.92
C ALA A 82 18.11 -8.35 -8.55
N VAL A 83 17.32 -8.93 -7.65
CA VAL A 83 17.53 -10.25 -7.05
C VAL A 83 16.23 -11.04 -7.16
N GLY A 84 16.25 -12.14 -7.91
CA GLY A 84 15.12 -13.04 -8.07
C GLY A 84 15.18 -14.22 -7.12
N CYS A 85 14.04 -14.58 -6.54
CA CYS A 85 13.89 -15.65 -5.56
C CYS A 85 13.23 -16.92 -6.15
N ASP A 86 13.37 -18.04 -5.44
CA ASP A 86 12.76 -19.33 -5.77
C ASP A 86 11.24 -19.36 -5.56
N ASP A 87 10.71 -18.53 -4.67
CA ASP A 87 9.28 -18.37 -4.44
C ASP A 87 8.59 -17.45 -5.47
N GLY A 88 9.35 -16.98 -6.47
CA GLY A 88 8.85 -16.11 -7.54
C GLY A 88 8.82 -14.63 -7.18
N ASP A 89 9.35 -14.22 -6.01
CA ASP A 89 9.57 -12.81 -5.70
C ASP A 89 10.78 -12.24 -6.45
N VAL A 90 10.75 -10.93 -6.73
CA VAL A 90 11.93 -10.18 -7.16
C VAL A 90 12.08 -8.94 -6.30
N VAL A 91 13.30 -8.70 -5.81
CA VAL A 91 13.65 -7.57 -4.95
C VAL A 91 14.71 -6.71 -5.63
N VAL A 92 14.53 -5.39 -5.58
CA VAL A 92 15.49 -4.42 -6.13
C VAL A 92 16.16 -3.65 -4.99
N TYR A 93 17.49 -3.64 -5.01
CA TYR A 93 18.34 -2.95 -4.04
C TYR A 93 18.96 -1.72 -4.67
N ASP A 94 18.90 -0.62 -3.93
CA ASP A 94 19.69 0.58 -4.23
C ASP A 94 21.09 0.40 -3.61
N ILE A 95 22.12 0.49 -4.45
CA ILE A 95 23.50 0.15 -4.09
C ILE A 95 24.17 1.27 -3.31
N GLU A 96 23.75 2.53 -3.49
CA GLU A 96 24.30 3.66 -2.75
C GLU A 96 23.82 3.67 -1.29
N THR A 97 22.54 3.39 -1.09
CA THR A 97 21.91 3.44 0.25
C THR A 97 21.97 2.10 0.98
N GLY A 98 22.15 0.98 0.26
CA GLY A 98 22.06 -0.37 0.82
C GLY A 98 20.64 -0.73 1.29
N THR A 99 19.63 0.09 0.95
CA THR A 99 18.24 -0.16 1.29
C THR A 99 17.52 -0.82 0.12
N HIS A 100 16.62 -1.75 0.43
CA HIS A 100 15.67 -2.25 -0.57
C HIS A 100 14.61 -1.18 -0.79
N ARG A 101 14.17 -0.94 -2.05
CA ARG A 101 13.02 -0.07 -2.30
C ARG A 101 11.78 -0.68 -1.64
N SER A 102 11.34 -0.10 -0.52
CA SER A 102 10.16 -0.51 0.23
C SER A 102 8.84 -0.32 -0.54
N GLU A 103 8.87 0.47 -1.62
CA GLU A 103 7.75 0.66 -2.55
C GLU A 103 7.28 -0.67 -3.16
N LEU A 104 8.18 -1.65 -3.35
CA LEU A 104 7.82 -3.01 -3.79
C LEU A 104 7.24 -3.89 -2.67
N ARG A 105 7.50 -3.56 -1.39
CA ARG A 105 6.84 -4.25 -0.26
C ARG A 105 5.38 -3.84 -0.09
N GLY A 106 4.98 -2.63 -0.51
CA GLY A 106 3.57 -2.23 -0.52
C GLY A 106 2.69 -3.13 -1.40
N LEU A 107 3.29 -3.75 -2.42
CA LEU A 107 2.66 -4.73 -3.29
C LEU A 107 2.61 -6.15 -2.68
N ARG A 108 3.21 -6.42 -1.52
CA ARG A 108 3.15 -7.72 -0.82
C ARG A 108 1.74 -8.11 -0.36
N GLU A 109 0.85 -7.14 -0.18
CA GLU A 109 -0.55 -7.42 0.19
C GLU A 109 -1.39 -7.88 -1.03
N ASN A 110 -0.91 -7.67 -2.27
CA ASN A 110 -1.54 -8.18 -3.49
C ASN A 110 -0.86 -9.49 -3.92
N GLN A 111 -1.50 -10.62 -3.60
CA GLN A 111 -1.07 -11.97 -4.01
C GLN A 111 -0.94 -12.15 -5.53
N ASP A 112 -1.48 -11.23 -6.34
CA ASP A 112 -1.50 -11.29 -7.80
C ASP A 112 -0.14 -10.99 -8.48
N MET A 113 0.86 -10.49 -7.74
CA MET A 113 2.11 -9.98 -8.32
C MET A 113 3.33 -10.90 -8.13
N ARG A 114 3.16 -12.04 -7.44
CA ARG A 114 4.18 -13.09 -7.35
C ARG A 114 4.22 -13.91 -8.63
N HIS A 115 5.40 -14.28 -9.10
CA HIS A 115 5.49 -15.31 -10.13
C HIS A 115 5.07 -16.65 -9.51
N ASP A 116 4.22 -17.42 -10.19
CA ASP A 116 3.79 -18.76 -9.71
C ASP A 116 4.94 -19.79 -9.69
N SER A 117 6.15 -19.39 -10.06
CA SER A 117 7.29 -20.26 -10.28
C SER A 117 8.58 -19.52 -9.99
N ALA A 118 9.62 -20.27 -9.61
CA ALA A 118 10.95 -19.77 -9.33
C ALA A 118 11.51 -18.92 -10.47
N ILE A 119 12.22 -17.85 -10.11
CA ILE A 119 12.92 -17.01 -11.08
C ILE A 119 14.18 -17.73 -11.55
N VAL A 120 14.23 -18.09 -12.84
CA VAL A 120 15.35 -18.87 -13.40
C VAL A 120 16.38 -18.00 -14.13
N ALA A 121 15.94 -16.90 -14.75
CA ALA A 121 16.81 -15.99 -15.47
C ALA A 121 16.28 -14.56 -15.38
N MET A 122 17.19 -13.60 -15.34
CA MET A 122 16.90 -12.17 -15.32
C MET A 122 17.85 -11.47 -16.29
N HIS A 123 17.38 -10.42 -16.95
CA HIS A 123 18.20 -9.62 -17.83
C HIS A 123 17.77 -8.15 -17.82
N TRP A 124 18.72 -7.25 -17.66
CA TRP A 124 18.49 -5.81 -17.63
C TRP A 124 19.15 -5.16 -18.85
N VAL A 125 18.38 -4.40 -19.63
CA VAL A 125 18.84 -3.79 -20.89
C VAL A 125 18.57 -2.30 -20.89
N ASP A 126 19.60 -1.46 -21.04
CA ASP A 126 19.43 -0.03 -21.26
C ASP A 126 19.37 0.30 -22.74
N CYS A 127 18.63 1.35 -23.02
CA CYS A 127 18.15 1.73 -24.31
C CYS A 127 18.14 3.25 -24.28
N HIS A 128 19.14 3.85 -24.91
CA HIS A 128 19.13 5.26 -25.27
C HIS A 128 18.35 5.39 -26.61
N GLY A 129 17.01 5.39 -26.70
CA GLY A 129 15.93 5.54 -25.73
C GLY A 129 14.86 4.42 -25.80
N ASN A 130 14.64 3.74 -24.68
CA ASN A 130 13.58 2.77 -24.29
C ASN A 130 13.61 1.42 -25.07
N VAL A 131 13.53 0.18 -24.56
CA VAL A 131 12.97 -0.45 -23.34
C VAL A 131 13.91 -1.54 -22.75
N VAL A 132 13.79 -1.71 -21.42
CA VAL A 132 14.37 -2.75 -20.56
C VAL A 132 13.38 -3.91 -20.40
N PHE A 133 13.79 -5.19 -20.47
CA PHE A 133 12.94 -6.31 -19.99
C PHE A 133 13.05 -6.54 -18.48
N TRP A 134 12.62 -5.45 -17.85
CA TRP A 134 12.17 -5.11 -16.52
C TRP A 134 11.45 -3.81 -16.85
N TRP A 135 10.14 -3.85 -17.14
CA TRP A 135 9.55 -2.74 -17.86
C TRP A 135 9.47 -1.48 -16.96
N MET A 136 10.47 -0.62 -17.20
CA MET A 136 10.79 0.69 -16.63
C MET A 136 11.18 0.67 -15.16
N GLY A 137 12.24 1.40 -14.82
CA GLY A 137 12.78 1.58 -13.47
C GLY A 137 11.86 2.32 -12.51
N ARG A 138 10.58 1.89 -12.39
CA ARG A 138 9.67 1.89 -11.22
C ARG A 138 8.25 1.37 -11.60
N VAL A 139 8.22 0.18 -12.25
CA VAL A 139 7.16 -0.85 -12.25
C VAL A 139 6.03 -0.80 -13.31
N PHE A 140 6.10 -1.73 -14.27
CA PHE A 140 4.94 -2.51 -14.75
C PHE A 140 5.36 -3.95 -15.07
N MET A 141 4.64 -4.93 -14.50
CA MET A 141 4.94 -6.36 -14.66
C MET A 141 3.92 -7.00 -15.61
N THR A 142 4.38 -7.57 -16.72
CA THR A 142 3.56 -8.50 -17.52
C THR A 142 3.98 -9.93 -17.24
N LYS A 143 3.08 -10.75 -16.73
CA LYS A 143 3.23 -12.21 -16.66
C LYS A 143 2.98 -12.79 -18.05
N THR A 144 4.01 -13.31 -18.70
CA THR A 144 3.86 -14.06 -19.96
C THR A 144 4.58 -15.38 -19.89
N ASN A 145 3.84 -16.48 -20.04
CA ASN A 145 4.42 -17.81 -20.16
C ASN A 145 5.04 -17.98 -21.55
N ILE A 146 6.34 -17.70 -21.66
CA ILE A 146 7.09 -17.88 -22.90
C ILE A 146 7.16 -19.37 -23.26
N LEU A 147 7.16 -20.28 -22.27
CA LEU A 147 7.19 -21.72 -22.50
C LEU A 147 5.93 -22.19 -23.22
N ASP A 148 4.73 -21.71 -22.89
CA ASP A 148 3.52 -22.05 -23.66
C ASP A 148 3.64 -21.63 -25.14
N ARG A 149 4.14 -20.41 -25.39
CA ARG A 149 4.31 -19.89 -26.76
C ARG A 149 5.37 -20.65 -27.56
N VAL A 150 6.50 -20.97 -26.92
CA VAL A 150 7.61 -21.71 -27.52
C VAL A 150 7.25 -23.19 -27.69
N GLN A 151 6.55 -23.79 -26.72
CA GLN A 151 6.07 -25.16 -26.78
C GLN A 151 5.08 -25.32 -27.93
N HIS A 152 4.18 -24.38 -28.19
CA HIS A 152 3.31 -24.42 -29.37
C HIS A 152 4.09 -24.40 -30.70
N GLN A 153 5.19 -23.66 -30.81
CA GLN A 153 6.02 -23.60 -32.03
C GLN A 153 6.94 -24.82 -32.20
N ILE A 154 7.58 -25.29 -31.13
CA ILE A 154 8.42 -26.48 -31.15
C ILE A 154 7.57 -27.74 -31.37
N VAL A 155 6.41 -27.85 -30.72
CA VAL A 155 5.47 -28.97 -30.92
C VAL A 155 4.91 -28.96 -32.34
N ALA A 156 4.75 -27.81 -33.00
CA ALA A 156 4.37 -27.79 -34.42
C ALA A 156 5.44 -28.40 -35.35
N HIS A 157 6.72 -28.32 -34.96
CA HIS A 157 7.83 -28.92 -35.69
C HIS A 157 8.02 -30.41 -35.34
N ASP A 158 7.84 -30.79 -34.07
CA ASP A 158 8.01 -32.17 -33.57
C ASP A 158 6.78 -33.08 -33.75
N LYS A 159 5.59 -32.50 -34.02
CA LYS A 159 4.35 -33.26 -34.32
C LYS A 159 4.50 -34.22 -35.51
N ALA A 160 5.52 -34.06 -36.34
CA ALA A 160 5.82 -34.96 -37.44
C ALA A 160 6.62 -36.22 -37.03
N ARG A 161 7.15 -36.33 -35.80
CA ARG A 161 8.11 -37.41 -35.46
C ARG A 161 7.93 -38.16 -34.13
N LEU A 162 7.16 -37.70 -33.12
CA LEU A 162 7.10 -38.39 -31.81
C LEU A 162 5.69 -38.50 -31.16
N PRO A 163 5.36 -39.63 -30.49
CA PRO A 163 4.07 -39.86 -29.83
C PRO A 163 3.90 -39.08 -28.49
N PRO A 164 2.66 -38.83 -28.03
CA PRO A 164 2.35 -37.93 -26.90
C PRO A 164 2.88 -38.36 -25.52
N ALA A 165 3.34 -39.60 -25.35
CA ALA A 165 3.93 -40.11 -24.10
C ALA A 165 5.39 -39.66 -23.86
N GLN A 166 6.05 -39.05 -24.86
CA GLN A 166 7.42 -38.53 -24.79
C GLN A 166 7.48 -36.99 -24.85
N ARG A 167 6.45 -36.31 -24.33
CA ARG A 167 6.45 -34.84 -24.27
C ARG A 167 7.61 -34.35 -23.40
N ARG A 168 8.62 -33.76 -24.04
CA ARG A 168 9.79 -33.17 -23.39
C ARG A 168 9.37 -31.88 -22.68
N THR A 169 9.69 -31.74 -21.40
CA THR A 169 9.53 -30.47 -20.68
C THR A 169 10.68 -29.55 -21.02
N LEU A 170 10.34 -28.31 -21.34
CA LEU A 170 11.29 -27.26 -21.71
C LEU A 170 11.64 -26.45 -20.45
N LEU A 171 12.93 -26.39 -20.12
CA LEU A 171 13.45 -25.55 -19.04
C LEU A 171 14.18 -24.36 -19.66
N LEU A 172 13.81 -23.15 -19.25
CA LEU A 172 14.48 -21.93 -19.69
C LEU A 172 15.80 -21.78 -18.93
N GLU A 173 16.94 -21.85 -19.62
CA GLU A 173 18.26 -21.72 -18.98
C GLU A 173 18.78 -20.28 -19.03
N LYS A 174 18.58 -19.59 -20.15
CA LYS A 174 19.09 -18.23 -20.36
C LYS A 174 18.20 -17.44 -21.29
N MET A 175 18.13 -16.14 -21.04
CA MET A 175 17.42 -15.17 -21.86
C MET A 175 18.37 -14.03 -22.21
N MET A 176 18.38 -13.62 -23.47
CA MET A 176 19.13 -12.47 -23.96
C MET A 176 18.23 -11.67 -24.89
N LEU A 177 18.06 -10.41 -24.60
CA LEU A 177 17.32 -9.50 -25.46
C LEU A 177 18.31 -8.56 -26.14
N LEU A 178 18.16 -8.41 -27.45
CA LEU A 178 18.97 -7.43 -28.18
C LEU A 178 18.60 -6.01 -27.76
N THR A 179 19.61 -5.15 -27.63
CA THR A 179 19.46 -3.74 -27.22
C THR A 179 18.53 -2.94 -28.13
N ASP A 180 18.36 -3.39 -29.37
CA ASP A 180 17.48 -2.77 -30.35
C ASP A 180 16.02 -3.25 -30.25
N LEU A 181 15.69 -4.23 -29.40
CA LEU A 181 14.36 -4.83 -29.29
C LEU A 181 13.84 -5.44 -30.60
N SER A 182 14.73 -5.90 -31.48
CA SER A 182 14.31 -6.66 -32.67
C SER A 182 13.99 -8.11 -32.33
N ARG A 183 14.75 -8.69 -31.42
CA ARG A 183 14.77 -10.13 -31.19
C ARG A 183 15.15 -10.46 -29.76
N LEU A 184 14.45 -11.47 -29.23
CA LEU A 184 14.65 -12.08 -27.93
C LEU A 184 15.16 -13.50 -28.15
N ASP A 185 16.39 -13.76 -27.73
CA ASP A 185 17.02 -15.07 -27.79
C ASP A 185 16.87 -15.80 -26.45
N VAL A 186 16.25 -16.98 -26.51
CA VAL A 186 16.02 -17.83 -25.35
C VAL A 186 16.73 -19.16 -25.56
N ILE A 187 17.56 -19.55 -24.60
CA ILE A 187 18.18 -20.88 -24.57
C ILE A 187 17.33 -21.76 -23.68
N VAL A 188 16.89 -22.87 -24.26
CA VAL A 188 16.00 -23.84 -23.62
C VAL A 188 16.68 -25.20 -23.59
N ALA A 189 16.73 -25.82 -22.42
CA ALA A 189 17.14 -27.22 -22.27
C ALA A 189 15.92 -28.12 -22.31
N GLN A 190 16.04 -29.25 -23.01
CA GLN A 190 15.02 -30.29 -23.00
C GLN A 190 15.30 -31.29 -21.89
N ALA A 191 14.51 -31.23 -20.82
CA ALA A 191 14.57 -32.20 -19.74
C ALA A 191 13.65 -33.40 -20.02
N HIS A 192 14.18 -34.60 -19.81
CA HIS A 192 13.38 -35.81 -19.74
C HIS A 192 13.02 -36.05 -18.28
N LEU A 193 11.76 -35.84 -17.91
CA LEU A 193 11.25 -36.24 -16.59
C LEU A 193 10.91 -37.74 -16.66
N PRO A 194 11.63 -38.64 -15.98
CA PRO A 194 11.05 -39.93 -15.60
C PRO A 194 9.98 -39.69 -14.52
N ASP A 195 8.86 -40.41 -14.60
CA ASP A 195 7.74 -40.27 -13.67
C ASP A 195 8.20 -40.31 -12.20
N GLY A 196 7.90 -39.24 -11.45
CA GLY A 196 7.77 -39.29 -9.99
C GLY A 196 8.92 -38.79 -9.10
N SER A 197 9.96 -38.11 -9.59
CA SER A 197 10.99 -37.50 -8.71
C SER A 197 11.15 -35.99 -8.92
N SER A 198 11.03 -35.21 -7.84
CA SER A 198 11.12 -33.75 -7.80
C SER A 198 12.54 -33.17 -7.77
N ASP A 199 13.58 -33.98 -8.01
CA ASP A 199 14.97 -33.50 -8.04
C ASP A 199 15.49 -33.38 -9.48
N VAL A 200 15.57 -32.14 -9.95
CA VAL A 200 15.97 -31.74 -11.32
C VAL A 200 17.48 -31.48 -11.43
N THR A 201 18.24 -31.56 -10.34
CA THR A 201 19.53 -30.87 -10.24
C THR A 201 20.77 -31.62 -10.74
N ASP A 202 20.71 -32.92 -11.07
CA ASP A 202 21.96 -33.68 -11.32
C ASP A 202 21.99 -34.53 -12.61
N LYS A 203 21.08 -34.32 -13.57
CA LYS A 203 21.04 -35.08 -14.85
C LYS A 203 20.94 -34.22 -16.11
N THR A 204 21.58 -33.05 -16.13
CA THR A 204 21.59 -32.12 -17.28
C THR A 204 22.87 -32.18 -18.13
N MET A 205 23.89 -32.97 -17.76
CA MET A 205 25.04 -33.20 -18.64
C MET A 205 24.65 -34.09 -19.84
N GLY A 206 24.51 -33.46 -21.02
CA GLY A 206 24.27 -34.13 -22.30
C GLY A 206 22.87 -33.94 -22.90
N GLN A 207 22.00 -33.12 -22.30
CA GLN A 207 20.68 -32.84 -22.87
C GLN A 207 20.77 -31.87 -24.06
N PRO A 208 19.96 -32.05 -25.13
CA PRO A 208 19.96 -31.16 -26.27
C PRO A 208 19.43 -29.78 -25.86
N ARG A 209 20.25 -28.75 -26.11
CA ARG A 209 19.88 -27.34 -25.95
C ARG A 209 19.38 -26.78 -27.26
N ALA A 210 18.30 -26.02 -27.21
CA ALA A 210 17.75 -25.30 -28.35
C ALA A 210 17.88 -23.79 -28.13
N LEU A 211 18.32 -23.08 -29.17
CA LEU A 211 18.24 -21.62 -29.23
C LEU A 211 16.95 -21.24 -29.95
N VAL A 212 16.09 -20.50 -29.26
CA VAL A 212 14.82 -19.99 -29.80
C VAL A 212 14.92 -18.48 -29.94
N ALA A 213 14.82 -18.03 -31.19
CA ALA A 213 14.81 -16.62 -31.55
C ALA A 213 13.37 -16.13 -31.69
N VAL A 214 12.89 -15.34 -30.74
CA VAL A 214 11.57 -14.73 -30.79
C VAL A 214 11.69 -13.33 -31.40
N ASN A 215 10.98 -13.11 -32.51
CA ASN A 215 10.89 -11.77 -33.09
C ASN A 215 10.00 -10.88 -32.21
N VAL A 216 10.55 -9.76 -31.75
CA VAL A 216 9.89 -8.80 -30.87
C VAL A 216 9.79 -7.40 -31.49
N THR A 217 9.93 -7.26 -32.81
CA THR A 217 9.89 -5.96 -33.51
C THR A 217 8.59 -5.18 -33.29
N ARG A 218 7.46 -5.87 -33.07
CA ARG A 218 6.20 -5.20 -32.69
C ARG A 218 6.30 -4.41 -31.40
N TRP A 219 7.16 -4.83 -30.46
CA TRP A 219 7.42 -4.09 -29.24
C TRP A 219 8.21 -2.81 -29.51
N ARG A 220 9.14 -2.83 -30.49
CA ARG A 220 9.82 -1.61 -30.95
C ARG A 220 8.83 -0.60 -31.55
N GLU A 221 7.87 -1.06 -32.34
CA GLU A 221 6.86 -0.19 -32.95
C GLU A 221 5.93 0.47 -31.91
N CYS A 222 5.56 -0.27 -30.85
CA CYS A 222 4.72 0.23 -29.75
C CYS A 222 5.50 0.78 -28.55
N LEU A 223 6.81 0.94 -28.71
CA LEU A 223 7.72 1.32 -27.63
C LEU A 223 7.37 2.67 -26.99
N PRO A 224 7.01 3.73 -27.74
CA PRO A 224 6.61 5.00 -27.14
C PRO A 224 5.32 4.89 -26.31
N GLU A 225 4.35 4.10 -26.78
CA GLU A 225 3.07 3.88 -26.12
C GLU A 225 3.22 3.08 -24.85
N ILE A 226 4.01 2.01 -24.93
CA ILE A 226 4.44 1.20 -23.80
C ILE A 226 5.08 2.16 -22.81
N THR A 227 6.22 2.77 -23.12
CA THR A 227 6.93 3.71 -22.22
C THR A 227 6.02 4.71 -21.51
N PHE A 228 5.10 5.33 -22.25
CA PHE A 228 4.14 6.26 -21.66
C PHE A 228 3.22 5.62 -20.62
N ILE A 229 2.68 4.43 -20.87
CA ILE A 229 1.84 3.70 -19.89
C ILE A 229 2.63 3.37 -18.62
N ALA A 230 3.90 2.97 -18.73
CA ALA A 230 4.72 2.67 -17.55
C ALA A 230 4.93 3.94 -16.75
N GLN A 231 5.30 5.02 -17.41
CA GLN A 231 5.50 6.30 -16.73
C GLN A 231 4.22 6.74 -16.00
N VAL A 232 3.04 6.51 -16.58
CA VAL A 232 1.76 6.77 -15.93
C VAL A 232 1.54 5.83 -14.74
N ALA A 233 1.78 4.53 -14.89
CA ALA A 233 1.61 3.54 -13.82
C ALA A 233 2.58 3.79 -12.65
N GLU A 234 3.84 4.05 -12.96
CA GLU A 234 4.91 4.44 -12.03
C GLU A 234 4.52 5.68 -11.21
N GLN A 235 3.90 6.67 -11.84
CA GLN A 235 3.47 7.87 -11.12
C GLN A 235 2.21 7.63 -10.28
N ILE A 236 1.30 6.76 -10.72
CA ILE A 236 0.04 6.47 -10.01
C ILE A 236 0.27 5.56 -8.80
N ASN A 237 1.11 4.53 -8.90
CA ASN A 237 1.33 3.54 -7.84
C ASN A 237 1.75 4.14 -6.47
N PRO A 238 2.75 5.04 -6.38
CA PRO A 238 3.12 5.65 -5.09
C PRO A 238 2.02 6.58 -4.58
N LEU A 239 1.29 7.27 -5.47
CA LEU A 239 0.15 8.10 -5.08
C LEU A 239 -0.96 7.26 -4.47
N LEU A 240 -1.31 6.13 -5.07
CA LEU A 240 -2.29 5.19 -4.51
C LEU A 240 -1.84 4.67 -3.15
N SER A 241 -0.56 4.31 -3.01
CA SER A 241 0.01 3.85 -1.75
C SER A 241 -0.09 4.91 -0.64
N GLU A 242 0.29 6.16 -0.94
CA GLU A 242 0.17 7.29 -0.01
C GLU A 242 -1.28 7.61 0.35
N ILE A 243 -2.21 7.51 -0.61
CA ILE A 243 -3.64 7.70 -0.35
C ILE A 243 -4.16 6.62 0.61
N VAL A 244 -3.86 5.35 0.35
CA VAL A 244 -4.28 4.21 1.20
C VAL A 244 -3.72 4.37 2.61
N LEU A 245 -2.44 4.72 2.74
CA LEU A 245 -1.83 5.01 4.04
C LEU A 245 -2.52 6.19 4.74
N GLY A 246 -2.84 7.25 4.01
CA GLY A 246 -3.58 8.40 4.52
C GLY A 246 -4.98 8.04 5.04
N VAL A 247 -5.71 7.18 4.32
CA VAL A 247 -7.03 6.68 4.76
C VAL A 247 -6.89 5.81 6.02
N ARG A 248 -5.90 4.92 6.07
CA ARG A 248 -5.61 4.11 7.28
C ARG A 248 -5.29 5.03 8.47
N GLN A 249 -4.50 6.08 8.24
CA GLN A 249 -4.13 7.06 9.27
C GLN A 249 -5.34 7.87 9.76
N ILE A 250 -6.27 8.28 8.89
CA ILE A 250 -7.52 8.95 9.32
C ILE A 250 -8.28 8.07 10.32
N GLY A 251 -8.38 6.76 10.06
CA GLY A 251 -9.05 5.84 10.97
C GLY A 251 -8.37 5.71 12.34
N THR A 252 -7.04 5.76 12.40
CA THR A 252 -6.29 5.70 13.66
C THR A 252 -6.37 7.00 14.44
N GLU A 253 -6.20 8.14 13.78
CA GLU A 253 -6.28 9.47 14.40
C GLU A 253 -7.68 9.73 14.97
N TRP A 254 -8.73 9.32 14.25
CA TRP A 254 -10.10 9.47 14.71
C TRP A 254 -10.34 8.74 16.03
N LYS A 255 -9.91 7.46 16.12
CA LYS A 255 -10.04 6.67 17.34
C LYS A 255 -9.29 7.29 18.52
N MET A 256 -8.12 7.88 18.28
CA MET A 256 -7.38 8.57 19.33
C MET A 256 -8.12 9.84 19.79
N ALA A 257 -8.71 10.58 18.85
CA ALA A 257 -9.47 11.80 19.13
C ALA A 257 -10.75 11.54 19.93
N THR A 258 -11.47 10.44 19.68
CA THR A 258 -12.74 10.12 20.37
C THR A 258 -12.54 9.35 21.68
N ARG A 259 -11.38 8.71 21.89
CA ARG A 259 -11.13 7.80 23.02
C ARG A 259 -11.52 8.36 24.38
N ILE A 260 -11.07 9.59 24.70
CA ILE A 260 -11.32 10.16 26.04
C ILE A 260 -12.80 10.48 26.22
N PHE A 261 -13.45 10.98 25.16
CA PHE A 261 -14.89 11.23 25.14
C PHE A 261 -15.68 9.95 25.39
N GLU A 262 -15.41 8.90 24.63
CA GLU A 262 -16.11 7.61 24.77
C GLU A 262 -15.93 7.02 26.17
N LEU A 263 -14.71 7.09 26.74
CA LEU A 263 -14.44 6.63 28.11
C LEU A 263 -15.25 7.40 29.16
N LYS A 264 -15.35 8.74 29.03
CA LYS A 264 -16.08 9.58 29.99
C LYS A 264 -17.59 9.43 29.86
N MET A 265 -18.09 9.30 28.64
CA MET A 265 -19.51 9.03 28.41
C MET A 265 -19.91 7.61 28.83
N GLY A 266 -19.01 6.64 28.71
CA GLY A 266 -19.23 5.27 29.17
C GLY A 266 -19.52 5.16 30.67
N LEU A 267 -19.04 6.09 31.50
CA LEU A 267 -19.33 6.16 32.94
C LEU A 267 -20.84 6.31 33.25
N LEU A 268 -21.63 6.84 32.31
CA LEU A 268 -23.08 6.96 32.48
C LEU A 268 -23.77 5.59 32.56
N SER A 269 -23.19 4.54 31.95
CA SER A 269 -23.80 3.21 31.95
C SER A 269 -23.99 2.65 33.36
N SER A 270 -22.97 2.74 34.21
CA SER A 270 -23.03 2.23 35.59
C SER A 270 -23.95 3.08 36.48
N LEU A 271 -24.06 4.39 36.20
CA LEU A 271 -24.98 5.27 36.92
C LEU A 271 -26.42 4.97 36.56
N TYR A 272 -26.73 4.80 35.27
CA TYR A 272 -28.08 4.52 34.82
C TYR A 272 -28.56 3.14 35.30
N GLU A 273 -27.65 2.17 35.37
CA GLU A 273 -27.92 0.88 36.02
C GLU A 273 -28.21 1.05 37.52
N LYS A 274 -27.40 1.84 38.24
CA LYS A 274 -27.59 2.10 39.68
C LYS A 274 -28.91 2.79 40.01
N TYR A 275 -29.33 3.74 39.19
CA TYR A 275 -30.57 4.50 39.38
C TYR A 275 -31.81 3.84 38.73
N GLY A 276 -31.64 2.73 37.99
CA GLY A 276 -32.73 2.03 37.32
C GLY A 276 -33.44 2.90 36.28
N CYS A 277 -32.68 3.74 35.56
CA CYS A 277 -33.23 4.68 34.58
C CYS A 277 -33.89 3.94 33.40
N GLU A 278 -35.09 4.38 33.01
CA GLU A 278 -35.82 3.81 31.88
C GLU A 278 -35.29 4.32 30.53
N ASP A 279 -35.00 5.62 30.48
CA ASP A 279 -34.55 6.34 29.30
C ASP A 279 -33.03 6.30 29.13
N THR A 280 -32.57 6.53 27.90
CA THR A 280 -31.13 6.59 27.60
C THR A 280 -30.53 7.92 28.07
N PRO A 281 -29.22 7.99 28.37
CA PRO A 281 -28.62 9.24 28.81
C PRO A 281 -28.77 10.38 27.80
N GLN A 282 -28.77 10.07 26.51
CA GLN A 282 -28.99 11.04 25.44
C GLN A 282 -30.40 11.66 25.52
N ALA A 283 -31.41 10.88 25.94
CA ALA A 283 -32.79 11.34 26.05
C ALA A 283 -32.98 12.21 27.30
N ASP A 284 -32.39 11.82 28.42
CA ASP A 284 -32.34 12.64 29.63
C ASP A 284 -31.56 13.95 29.40
N MET A 285 -30.46 13.91 28.64
CA MET A 285 -29.71 15.12 28.25
C MET A 285 -30.56 16.05 27.38
N LEU A 286 -31.30 15.52 26.41
CA LEU A 286 -32.22 16.31 25.60
C LEU A 286 -33.34 16.94 26.44
N THR A 287 -33.87 16.19 27.41
CA THR A 287 -34.89 16.69 28.35
C THR A 287 -34.32 17.78 29.26
N LEU A 288 -33.08 17.64 29.71
CA LEU A 288 -32.38 18.65 30.50
C LEU A 288 -32.18 19.95 29.69
N VAL A 289 -31.78 19.87 28.42
CA VAL A 289 -31.66 21.05 27.55
C VAL A 289 -33.02 21.76 27.37
N ALA A 290 -34.11 21.01 27.26
CA ALA A 290 -35.44 21.56 27.02
C ALA A 290 -36.13 22.10 28.29
N THR A 291 -35.94 21.44 29.43
CA THR A 291 -36.69 21.72 30.67
C THR A 291 -35.85 22.40 31.75
N GLY A 292 -34.52 22.31 31.67
CA GLY A 292 -33.61 22.73 32.73
C GLY A 292 -33.58 21.79 33.95
N ILE A 293 -34.31 20.67 33.92
CA ILE A 293 -34.41 19.73 35.04
C ILE A 293 -33.53 18.51 34.76
N ALA A 294 -32.57 18.24 35.65
CA ALA A 294 -31.67 17.09 35.53
C ALA A 294 -32.24 15.86 36.24
N SER A 295 -32.12 14.69 35.62
CA SER A 295 -32.39 13.42 36.29
C SER A 295 -31.36 13.17 37.41
N PRO A 296 -31.68 12.41 38.47
CA PRO A 296 -30.74 12.17 39.58
C PRO A 296 -29.40 11.58 39.12
N ALA A 297 -29.43 10.72 38.10
CA ALA A 297 -28.22 10.14 37.50
C ALA A 297 -27.36 11.20 36.82
N LEU A 298 -27.94 12.10 36.00
CA LEU A 298 -27.20 13.19 35.36
C LEU A 298 -26.71 14.24 36.36
N ALA A 299 -27.51 14.56 37.39
CA ALA A 299 -27.11 15.48 38.44
C ALA A 299 -25.88 14.96 39.21
N GLN A 300 -25.86 13.66 39.55
CA GLN A 300 -24.67 13.03 40.14
C GLN A 300 -23.48 13.09 39.17
N TYR A 301 -23.71 12.74 37.90
CA TYR A 301 -22.66 12.72 36.89
C TYR A 301 -21.97 14.08 36.75
N PHE A 302 -22.75 15.15 36.56
CA PHE A 302 -22.23 16.52 36.40
C PHE A 302 -21.59 17.09 37.68
N ALA A 303 -21.99 16.61 38.86
CA ALA A 303 -21.45 17.08 40.13
C ALA A 303 -20.19 16.33 40.58
N GLN A 304 -20.06 15.02 40.29
CA GLN A 304 -19.07 14.14 40.92
C GLN A 304 -18.20 13.36 39.93
N ASP A 305 -18.77 12.84 38.84
CA ASP A 305 -18.10 11.88 37.97
C ASP A 305 -17.33 12.52 36.80
N ILE A 306 -17.76 13.71 36.36
CA ILE A 306 -17.10 14.50 35.31
C ILE A 306 -16.59 15.85 35.84
N GLN A 307 -15.40 16.24 35.39
CA GLN A 307 -14.72 17.47 35.84
C GLN A 307 -14.50 18.45 34.69
N GLU A 308 -14.50 19.75 34.97
CA GLU A 308 -14.25 20.82 33.97
C GLU A 308 -12.92 20.60 33.22
N MET A 309 -11.85 20.23 33.94
CA MET A 309 -10.54 19.90 33.34
C MET A 309 -10.59 18.72 32.36
N SER A 310 -11.52 17.78 32.56
CA SER A 310 -11.68 16.66 31.63
C SER A 310 -12.38 17.08 30.34
N ILE A 311 -13.37 18.00 30.41
CA ILE A 311 -14.02 18.54 29.21
C ILE A 311 -13.07 19.38 28.38
N THR A 312 -12.27 20.24 29.01
CA THR A 312 -11.30 21.08 28.28
C THR A 312 -10.25 20.22 27.57
N ARG A 313 -9.81 19.12 28.20
CA ARG A 313 -8.93 18.13 27.57
C ARG A 313 -9.61 17.42 26.40
N MET A 314 -10.83 16.90 26.58
CA MET A 314 -11.60 16.24 25.51
C MET A 314 -11.82 17.17 24.33
N LYS A 315 -12.22 18.43 24.57
CA LYS A 315 -12.39 19.45 23.55
C LYS A 315 -11.09 19.69 22.77
N LYS A 316 -9.97 19.86 23.48
CA LYS A 316 -8.66 20.09 22.85
C LYS A 316 -8.23 18.91 21.99
N ASP A 317 -8.29 17.69 22.52
CA ASP A 317 -7.84 16.49 21.82
C ASP A 317 -8.73 16.17 20.61
N PHE A 318 -10.06 16.31 20.77
CA PHE A 318 -11.02 16.13 19.67
C PHE A 318 -10.82 17.15 18.54
N PHE A 319 -10.61 18.43 18.88
CA PHE A 319 -10.44 19.50 17.90
C PHE A 319 -9.12 19.35 17.16
N HIS A 320 -8.05 18.99 17.88
CA HIS A 320 -6.76 18.68 17.29
C HIS A 320 -6.87 17.49 16.33
N GLY A 321 -7.58 16.42 16.74
CA GLY A 321 -7.89 15.29 15.88
C GLY A 321 -8.59 15.74 14.60
N CYS A 322 -9.71 16.47 14.69
CA CYS A 322 -10.44 16.97 13.52
C CYS A 322 -9.54 17.82 12.59
N ASP A 323 -8.69 18.69 13.13
CA ASP A 323 -7.79 19.51 12.33
C ASP A 323 -6.71 18.67 11.63
N THR A 324 -6.20 17.63 12.29
CA THR A 324 -5.26 16.67 11.69
C THR A 324 -5.93 15.85 10.59
N LEU A 325 -7.15 15.35 10.81
CA LEU A 325 -7.93 14.65 9.79
C LEU A 325 -8.18 15.55 8.57
N GLN A 326 -8.58 16.81 8.77
CA GLN A 326 -8.81 17.77 7.69
C GLN A 326 -7.52 18.01 6.88
N LYS A 327 -6.37 18.14 7.55
CA LYS A 327 -5.06 18.30 6.90
C LYS A 327 -4.66 17.06 6.09
N LEU A 328 -4.89 15.86 6.60
CA LEU A 328 -4.61 14.61 5.86
C LEU A 328 -5.52 14.48 4.64
N LEU A 329 -6.81 14.78 4.81
CA LEU A 329 -7.81 14.70 3.74
C LEU A 329 -7.49 15.68 2.61
N VAL A 330 -7.27 16.95 2.92
CA VAL A 330 -7.01 17.99 1.91
C VAL A 330 -5.59 17.89 1.36
N GLY A 331 -4.59 17.75 2.24
CA GLY A 331 -3.18 17.82 1.86
C GLY A 331 -2.63 16.55 1.22
N ARG A 332 -3.16 15.37 1.56
CA ARG A 332 -2.69 14.08 0.99
C ARG A 332 -3.73 13.45 0.08
N ILE A 333 -4.92 13.15 0.59
CA ILE A 333 -5.91 12.31 -0.13
C ILE A 333 -6.47 13.03 -1.36
N LYS A 334 -7.02 14.25 -1.20
CA LYS A 334 -7.59 14.99 -2.33
C LYS A 334 -6.55 15.37 -3.37
N VAL A 335 -5.35 15.79 -2.94
CA VAL A 335 -4.23 16.09 -3.85
C VAL A 335 -3.81 14.84 -4.62
N GLY A 336 -3.66 13.70 -3.94
CA GLY A 336 -3.32 12.42 -4.56
C GLY A 336 -4.34 12.00 -5.61
N TRP A 337 -5.63 12.00 -5.27
CA TRP A 337 -6.69 11.66 -6.22
C TRP A 337 -6.77 12.61 -7.41
N THR A 338 -6.52 13.90 -7.20
CA THR A 338 -6.48 14.89 -8.29
C THR A 338 -5.33 14.60 -9.26
N GLN A 339 -4.15 14.23 -8.74
CA GLN A 339 -3.00 13.85 -9.56
C GLN A 339 -3.25 12.53 -10.31
N VAL A 340 -3.84 11.52 -9.66
CA VAL A 340 -4.26 10.27 -10.31
C VAL A 340 -5.26 10.54 -11.42
N LEU A 341 -6.28 11.39 -11.17
CA LEU A 341 -7.27 11.77 -12.16
C LEU A 341 -6.65 12.45 -13.38
N LEU A 342 -5.66 13.33 -13.17
CA LEU A 342 -4.92 13.99 -14.25
C LEU A 342 -4.21 12.95 -15.13
N ARG A 343 -3.45 12.03 -14.53
CA ARG A 343 -2.70 11.00 -15.27
C ARG A 343 -3.60 10.02 -16.02
N LEU A 344 -4.69 9.58 -15.38
CA LEU A 344 -5.69 8.75 -16.05
C LEU A 344 -6.36 9.49 -17.20
N SER A 345 -6.59 10.80 -17.07
CA SER A 345 -7.17 11.63 -18.13
C SER A 345 -6.22 11.81 -19.32
N GLU A 346 -4.91 11.96 -19.08
CA GLU A 346 -3.88 11.98 -20.12
C GLU A 346 -3.84 10.64 -20.88
N LEU A 347 -3.84 9.52 -20.16
CA LEU A 347 -3.88 8.18 -20.75
C LEU A 347 -5.16 7.95 -21.56
N ARG A 348 -6.32 8.34 -21.01
CA ARG A 348 -7.61 8.31 -21.71
C ARG A 348 -7.57 9.13 -23.00
N GLY A 349 -6.94 10.30 -22.98
CA GLY A 349 -6.74 11.14 -24.16
C GLY A 349 -6.00 10.39 -25.26
N ARG A 350 -4.88 9.72 -24.93
CA ARG A 350 -4.08 8.95 -25.90
C ARG A 350 -4.81 7.71 -26.43
N VAL A 351 -5.49 6.96 -25.56
CA VAL A 351 -6.31 5.82 -25.98
C VAL A 351 -7.44 6.25 -26.92
N LYS A 352 -7.97 7.47 -26.75
CA LYS A 352 -8.97 8.01 -27.69
C LYS A 352 -8.38 8.28 -29.09
N TRP A 353 -7.13 8.71 -29.18
CA TRP A 353 -6.47 9.00 -30.46
C TRP A 353 -6.04 7.73 -31.21
N ARG A 354 -5.52 6.71 -30.51
CA ARG A 354 -5.04 5.45 -31.11
C ARG A 354 -5.83 4.24 -30.58
N HIS A 355 -7.16 4.30 -30.67
CA HIS A 355 -8.04 3.30 -30.05
C HIS A 355 -7.76 1.86 -30.52
N VAL A 356 -7.48 1.66 -31.80
CA VAL A 356 -7.24 0.32 -32.36
C VAL A 356 -5.95 -0.27 -31.80
N ASP A 357 -4.84 0.47 -31.87
CA ASP A 357 -3.52 -0.01 -31.42
C ASP A 357 -3.51 -0.36 -29.93
N TYR A 358 -4.10 0.49 -29.08
CA TYR A 358 -4.18 0.24 -27.64
C TYR A 358 -5.10 -0.94 -27.31
N ALA A 359 -6.22 -1.10 -28.01
CA ALA A 359 -7.15 -2.21 -27.75
C ALA A 359 -6.61 -3.55 -28.25
N THR A 360 -6.01 -3.61 -29.45
CA THR A 360 -5.53 -4.87 -30.04
C THR A 360 -4.17 -5.30 -29.52
N THR A 361 -3.27 -4.35 -29.25
CA THR A 361 -1.86 -4.66 -28.94
C THR A 361 -1.58 -4.62 -27.45
N LEU A 362 -2.22 -3.72 -26.71
CA LEU A 362 -1.96 -3.49 -25.28
C LEU A 362 -3.13 -3.93 -24.37
N GLY A 363 -4.28 -4.29 -24.94
CA GLY A 363 -5.47 -4.72 -24.19
C GLY A 363 -6.15 -3.60 -23.39
N LEU A 364 -5.77 -2.33 -23.61
CA LEU A 364 -6.34 -1.18 -22.91
C LEU A 364 -7.55 -0.65 -23.67
N THR A 365 -8.73 -0.78 -23.06
CA THR A 365 -9.98 -0.29 -23.64
C THR A 365 -10.35 1.08 -23.09
N LYS A 366 -10.89 1.95 -23.95
CA LYS A 366 -11.43 3.25 -23.52
C LYS A 366 -12.50 3.10 -22.44
N GLN A 367 -13.36 2.07 -22.54
CA GLN A 367 -14.43 1.83 -21.58
C GLN A 367 -13.90 1.54 -20.17
N ALA A 368 -12.80 0.77 -20.04
CA ALA A 368 -12.18 0.52 -18.76
C ALA A 368 -11.61 1.81 -18.14
N LEU A 369 -10.94 2.65 -18.94
CA LEU A 369 -10.43 3.94 -18.48
C LEU A 369 -11.55 4.94 -18.13
N ASP A 370 -12.63 4.97 -18.90
CA ASP A 370 -13.81 5.79 -18.58
C ASP A 370 -14.40 5.40 -17.22
N LYS A 371 -14.51 4.09 -16.93
CA LYS A 371 -14.96 3.60 -15.61
C LYS A 371 -14.02 4.01 -14.49
N LEU A 372 -12.71 3.84 -14.67
CA LEU A 372 -11.70 4.25 -13.69
C LEU A 372 -11.77 5.74 -13.36
N VAL A 373 -11.90 6.59 -14.38
CA VAL A 373 -12.05 8.04 -14.20
C VAL A 373 -13.30 8.38 -13.40
N VAL A 374 -14.43 7.72 -13.68
CA VAL A 374 -15.67 7.92 -12.93
C VAL A 374 -15.52 7.49 -11.47
N ILE A 375 -14.84 6.38 -11.20
CA ILE A 375 -14.54 5.92 -9.84
C ILE A 375 -13.73 6.99 -9.10
N VAL A 376 -12.60 7.44 -9.66
CA VAL A 376 -11.76 8.47 -9.03
C VAL A 376 -12.53 9.78 -8.77
N GLN A 377 -13.40 10.18 -9.69
CA GLN A 377 -14.27 11.35 -9.50
C GLN A 377 -15.26 11.16 -8.34
N ARG A 378 -15.87 9.98 -8.21
CA ARG A 378 -16.74 9.66 -7.07
C ARG A 378 -15.97 9.70 -5.75
N LEU A 379 -14.75 9.13 -5.72
CA LEU A 379 -13.90 9.14 -4.53
C LEU A 379 -13.52 10.56 -4.11
N LEU A 380 -13.26 11.46 -5.05
CA LEU A 380 -13.05 12.89 -4.76
C LEU A 380 -14.29 13.56 -4.15
N VAL A 381 -15.49 13.25 -4.67
CA VAL A 381 -16.75 13.76 -4.12
C VAL A 381 -17.00 13.23 -2.72
N GLU A 382 -16.76 11.93 -2.47
CA GLU A 382 -16.88 11.34 -1.14
C GLU A 382 -15.85 11.92 -0.15
N ALA A 383 -14.62 12.19 -0.61
CA ALA A 383 -13.63 12.89 0.20
C ALA A 383 -14.07 14.31 0.56
N GLU A 384 -14.78 15.02 -0.32
CA GLU A 384 -15.36 16.34 0.00
C GLU A 384 -16.50 16.22 1.02
N ARG A 385 -17.42 15.28 0.80
CA ARG A 385 -18.54 15.00 1.71
C ARG A 385 -18.05 14.67 3.12
N PHE A 386 -17.03 13.82 3.24
CA PHE A 386 -16.40 13.51 4.52
C PHE A 386 -15.80 14.75 5.20
N GLY A 387 -15.17 15.65 4.44
CA GLY A 387 -14.63 16.90 4.96
C GLY A 387 -15.71 17.84 5.51
N CYS A 388 -16.83 17.99 4.80
CA CYS A 388 -17.97 18.75 5.30
C CYS A 388 -18.56 18.11 6.56
N LEU A 389 -18.74 16.79 6.56
CA LEU A 389 -19.25 16.05 7.71
C LEU A 389 -18.36 16.24 8.95
N LEU A 390 -17.04 16.21 8.78
CA LEU A 390 -16.09 16.42 9.86
C LEU A 390 -16.20 17.83 10.46
N GLN A 391 -16.42 18.86 9.64
CA GLN A 391 -16.67 20.23 10.11
C GLN A 391 -17.98 20.34 10.88
N ASP A 392 -19.05 19.71 10.39
CA ASP A 392 -20.34 19.69 11.07
C ASP A 392 -20.27 19.01 12.44
N VAL A 393 -19.60 17.87 12.51
CA VAL A 393 -19.35 17.15 13.77
C VAL A 393 -18.49 17.97 14.72
N LYS A 394 -17.46 18.65 14.22
CA LYS A 394 -16.64 19.55 15.06
C LYS A 394 -17.49 20.65 15.68
N GLN A 395 -18.44 21.22 14.93
CA GLN A 395 -19.35 22.25 15.44
C GLN A 395 -20.36 21.68 16.45
N ASP A 396 -20.96 20.53 16.16
CA ASP A 396 -21.91 19.86 17.06
C ASP A 396 -21.26 19.54 18.42
N PHE A 397 -20.05 18.95 18.40
CA PHE A 397 -19.30 18.65 19.63
C PHE A 397 -18.81 19.92 20.35
N SER A 398 -18.53 21.01 19.62
CA SER A 398 -18.21 22.29 20.26
C SER A 398 -19.34 22.77 21.16
N LEU A 399 -20.58 22.70 20.65
CA LEU A 399 -21.80 23.08 21.39
C LEU A 399 -22.04 22.12 22.56
N LEU A 400 -21.90 20.81 22.34
CA LEU A 400 -22.03 19.80 23.39
C LEU A 400 -21.04 20.06 24.54
N PHE A 401 -19.76 20.27 24.24
CA PHE A 401 -18.75 20.52 25.28
C PHE A 401 -19.01 21.82 26.06
N GLN A 402 -19.46 22.87 25.37
CA GLN A 402 -19.82 24.12 26.02
C GLN A 402 -21.03 23.94 26.96
N TRP A 403 -22.06 23.24 26.50
CA TRP A 403 -23.24 22.95 27.31
C TRP A 403 -22.93 22.05 28.51
N ILE A 404 -22.11 21.01 28.36
CA ILE A 404 -21.70 20.16 29.49
C ILE A 404 -20.90 20.97 30.53
N LEU A 405 -20.01 21.87 30.10
CA LEU A 405 -19.27 22.74 31.00
C LEU A 405 -20.21 23.61 31.85
N GLU A 406 -21.27 24.13 31.24
CA GLU A 406 -22.29 24.91 31.96
C GLU A 406 -23.07 24.05 32.95
N CYS A 407 -23.45 22.83 32.56
CA CYS A 407 -24.10 21.88 33.46
C CYS A 407 -23.21 21.58 34.69
N ILE A 408 -21.91 21.33 34.48
CA ILE A 408 -20.95 21.12 35.58
C ILE A 408 -20.90 22.34 36.49
N ARG A 409 -20.82 23.56 35.94
CA ARG A 409 -20.77 24.81 36.73
C ARG A 409 -22.03 25.00 37.57
N VAL A 410 -23.21 24.74 37.02
CA VAL A 410 -24.49 24.84 37.75
C VAL A 410 -24.54 23.83 38.91
N HIS A 411 -24.17 22.57 38.68
CA HIS A 411 -24.27 21.51 39.69
C HIS A 411 -23.14 21.56 40.74
N SER A 412 -21.96 22.07 40.39
CA SER A 412 -20.84 22.31 41.32
C SER A 412 -20.94 23.63 42.10
N SER A 413 -21.65 24.64 41.58
CA SER A 413 -21.95 25.86 42.33
C SER A 413 -23.11 25.67 43.31
N ALA A 414 -24.11 24.84 42.99
CA ALA A 414 -25.18 24.47 43.92
C ALA A 414 -24.67 23.78 45.21
N THR A 415 -23.46 23.21 45.19
CA THR A 415 -22.79 22.61 46.36
C THR A 415 -21.92 23.60 47.15
N LYS A 416 -21.62 24.79 46.60
CA LYS A 416 -20.92 25.87 47.32
C LYS A 416 -21.95 26.92 47.74
N LYS A 417 -22.18 27.06 49.06
CA LYS A 417 -22.97 28.16 49.62
C LYS A 417 -22.56 29.49 48.99
N ILE A 418 -23.57 30.24 48.58
CA ILE A 418 -23.51 31.54 47.91
C ILE A 418 -22.61 32.50 48.71
N ASP A 419 -21.43 32.82 48.18
CA ASP A 419 -20.79 34.11 48.45
C ASP A 419 -21.14 35.04 47.29
N SER A 420 -22.02 35.98 47.59
CA SER A 420 -22.49 37.02 46.70
C SER A 420 -21.35 37.97 46.35
N THR A 421 -20.82 37.89 45.13
CA THR A 421 -20.47 39.01 44.23
C THR A 421 -19.42 38.60 43.21
N THR A 422 -19.80 37.88 42.15
CA THR A 422 -19.19 38.10 40.83
C THR A 422 -20.00 37.45 39.71
N ARG A 423 -20.76 38.31 39.02
CA ARG A 423 -21.09 38.29 37.58
C ARG A 423 -21.49 36.95 36.98
N ALA A 424 -22.80 36.79 36.77
CA ALA A 424 -23.32 36.08 35.61
C ALA A 424 -22.60 36.61 34.36
N SER A 425 -21.73 35.80 33.76
CA SER A 425 -21.24 36.10 32.42
C SER A 425 -22.41 35.88 31.48
N GLU A 426 -22.98 36.98 30.99
CA GLU A 426 -23.85 37.00 29.82
C GLU A 426 -23.07 36.40 28.62
N THR A 427 -23.19 35.10 28.45
CA THR A 427 -23.02 34.44 27.16
C THR A 427 -24.36 33.82 26.84
N GLY A 428 -25.32 34.66 26.46
CA GLY A 428 -26.58 34.18 25.91
C GLY A 428 -26.27 33.33 24.68
N HIS A 429 -26.46 32.02 24.79
CA HIS A 429 -26.36 31.15 23.63
C HIS A 429 -27.32 31.63 22.56
N SER A 430 -26.84 31.70 21.32
CA SER A 430 -27.73 31.95 20.19
C SER A 430 -28.83 30.90 20.18
N LEU A 431 -30.09 31.30 19.96
CA LEU A 431 -31.20 30.35 19.80
C LEU A 431 -30.93 29.33 18.67
N LEU A 432 -30.11 29.71 17.69
CA LEU A 432 -29.63 28.83 16.62
C LEU A 432 -28.71 27.72 17.15
N ASP A 433 -27.82 28.06 18.08
CA ASP A 433 -26.88 27.11 18.68
C ASP A 433 -27.62 26.13 19.60
N GLN A 434 -28.60 26.63 20.37
CA GLN A 434 -29.46 25.78 21.19
C GLN A 434 -30.29 24.82 20.33
N ARG A 435 -30.84 25.28 19.20
CA ARG A 435 -31.56 24.42 18.25
C ARG A 435 -30.65 23.34 17.68
N ARG A 436 -29.44 23.70 17.25
CA ARG A 436 -28.46 22.75 16.70
C ARG A 436 -28.06 21.69 17.74
N LEU A 437 -27.86 22.08 19.00
CA LEU A 437 -27.61 21.14 20.09
C LEU A 437 -28.78 20.18 20.31
N CYS A 438 -30.02 20.67 20.30
CA CYS A 438 -31.21 19.83 20.41
C CYS A 438 -31.31 18.83 19.24
N ASP A 439 -31.07 19.29 18.00
CA ASP A 439 -31.09 18.43 16.81
C ASP A 439 -29.98 17.36 16.87
N PHE A 440 -28.79 17.72 17.36
CA PHE A 440 -27.70 16.78 17.61
C PHE A 440 -28.08 15.71 18.65
N LEU A 441 -28.57 16.13 19.83
CA LEU A 441 -28.98 15.21 20.89
C LEU A 441 -30.14 14.32 20.45
N ARG A 442 -31.09 14.83 19.68
CA ARG A 442 -32.19 14.04 19.12
C ARG A 442 -31.69 12.90 18.23
N ARG A 443 -30.73 13.17 17.34
CA ARG A 443 -30.07 12.11 16.54
C ARG A 443 -29.35 11.09 17.41
N ALA A 444 -28.68 11.55 18.48
CA ALA A 444 -27.99 10.68 19.42
C ALA A 444 -28.98 9.77 20.19
N VAL A 445 -30.19 10.26 20.52
CA VAL A 445 -31.27 9.46 21.11
C VAL A 445 -31.71 8.34 20.17
N ASP A 446 -31.95 8.67 18.89
CA ASP A 446 -32.37 7.69 17.89
C ASP A 446 -31.31 6.59 17.70
N CYS A 447 -30.02 6.96 17.72
CA CYS A 447 -28.90 6.02 17.64
C CYS A 447 -28.82 5.11 18.88
N ALA A 448 -28.90 5.69 20.07
CA ALA A 448 -28.87 4.93 21.33
C ALA A 448 -30.06 3.95 21.43
N ALA A 449 -31.25 4.38 20.99
CA ALA A 449 -32.43 3.52 20.96
C ALA A 449 -32.27 2.33 19.99
N HIS A 450 -31.54 2.52 18.88
CA HIS A 450 -31.20 1.42 17.97
C HIS A 450 -30.22 0.42 18.59
N GLU A 451 -29.16 0.91 19.25
CA GLU A 451 -28.16 0.03 19.88
C GLU A 451 -28.73 -0.79 21.04
N CYS A 452 -29.59 -0.20 21.89
CA CYS A 452 -30.25 -0.93 22.97
C CYS A 452 -31.11 -2.10 22.45
N ARG A 453 -31.77 -1.94 21.29
CA ARG A 453 -32.55 -3.02 20.65
C ARG A 453 -31.67 -4.17 20.15
N VAL A 454 -30.46 -3.86 19.69
CA VAL A 454 -29.54 -4.86 19.12
C VAL A 454 -28.79 -5.64 20.20
N GLN A 455 -28.41 -5.00 21.29
CA GLN A 455 -27.47 -5.57 22.27
C GLN A 455 -28.11 -6.22 23.49
N SER A 456 -29.45 -6.24 23.59
CA SER A 456 -30.25 -6.83 24.70
C SER A 456 -29.93 -6.31 26.11
N ASN A 457 -29.00 -5.36 26.26
CA ASN A 457 -28.67 -4.71 27.53
C ASN A 457 -29.22 -3.27 27.51
N LYS A 458 -30.25 -3.03 28.34
CA LYS A 458 -30.95 -1.72 28.44
C LYS A 458 -30.02 -0.59 28.92
N TYR A 459 -29.00 -0.92 29.71
CA TYR A 459 -28.16 0.09 30.38
C TYR A 459 -26.84 0.39 29.66
N LYS A 460 -26.55 -0.28 28.53
CA LYS A 460 -25.34 0.00 27.77
C LYS A 460 -25.52 1.30 26.98
N VAL A 461 -24.70 2.30 27.30
CA VAL A 461 -24.76 3.63 26.68
C VAL A 461 -23.96 3.65 25.38
N ASP A 462 -24.56 4.19 24.32
CA ASP A 462 -23.82 4.55 23.11
C ASP A 462 -22.84 5.68 23.44
N SER A 463 -21.58 5.32 23.65
CA SER A 463 -20.50 6.25 23.98
C SER A 463 -20.07 7.09 22.77
N SER A 464 -20.50 6.75 21.56
CA SER A 464 -20.20 7.49 20.33
C SER A 464 -21.17 8.64 20.07
N PHE A 465 -22.32 8.68 20.76
CA PHE A 465 -23.38 9.67 20.53
C PHE A 465 -23.88 9.70 19.08
N GLY A 466 -23.94 8.54 18.42
CA GLY A 466 -24.35 8.45 17.02
C GLY A 466 -23.45 9.22 16.06
N ASN A 467 -22.16 9.37 16.39
CA ASN A 467 -21.26 10.22 15.62
C ASN A 467 -21.19 9.74 14.15
N PRO A 468 -21.61 10.56 13.19
CA PRO A 468 -21.70 10.13 11.81
C PRO A 468 -20.32 9.87 11.19
N VAL A 469 -19.24 10.47 11.70
CA VAL A 469 -17.86 10.17 11.27
C VAL A 469 -17.45 8.77 11.73
N SER A 470 -17.83 8.35 12.94
CA SER A 470 -17.59 6.98 13.42
C SER A 470 -18.39 5.95 12.62
N ALA A 471 -19.64 6.25 12.28
CA ALA A 471 -20.46 5.42 11.40
C ALA A 471 -19.87 5.33 9.99
N TYR A 472 -19.43 6.46 9.45
CA TYR A 472 -18.77 6.54 8.14
C TYR A 472 -17.53 5.64 8.11
N LEU A 473 -16.63 5.79 9.09
CA LEU A 473 -15.39 4.99 9.15
C LEU A 473 -15.60 3.50 9.47
N SER A 474 -16.68 3.13 10.16
CA SER A 474 -16.98 1.74 10.54
C SER A 474 -17.74 0.96 9.47
N ALA A 475 -18.53 1.62 8.61
CA ALA A 475 -19.18 1.00 7.46
C ALA A 475 -18.19 0.30 6.51
N SER A 476 -16.90 0.66 6.54
CA SER A 476 -15.83 -0.02 5.79
C SER A 476 -15.51 -1.45 6.28
N LYS A 477 -15.88 -1.81 7.51
CA LYS A 477 -15.49 -3.10 8.14
C LYS A 477 -16.55 -4.21 8.04
N GLY A 478 -17.76 -3.89 7.61
CA GLY A 478 -18.92 -4.78 7.70
C GLY A 478 -19.69 -4.98 6.39
N ALA A 479 -19.02 -4.97 5.24
CA ALA A 479 -19.68 -5.18 3.95
C ALA A 479 -19.92 -6.68 3.64
N GLY A 480 -20.69 -7.33 4.52
CA GLY A 480 -21.51 -8.48 4.18
C GLY A 480 -22.94 -8.07 4.53
N GLU A 481 -23.77 -7.82 3.51
CA GLU A 481 -25.20 -7.50 3.63
C GLU A 481 -25.56 -6.08 4.14
N ARG A 482 -25.52 -5.08 3.24
CA ARG A 482 -26.56 -4.03 3.14
C ARG A 482 -26.41 -3.27 1.83
N LYS A 483 -27.29 -3.60 0.86
CA LYS A 483 -27.49 -2.84 -0.38
C LYS A 483 -28.15 -1.50 -0.06
N SER A 484 -27.37 -0.46 0.24
CA SER A 484 -27.75 0.97 0.05
C SER A 484 -26.74 2.01 0.58
N SER A 485 -25.45 1.69 0.73
CA SER A 485 -24.43 2.73 1.03
C SER A 485 -23.07 2.35 0.45
N GLU A 486 -22.91 2.60 -0.84
CA GLU A 486 -21.62 2.60 -1.54
C GLU A 486 -20.85 3.87 -1.13
N THR A 487 -20.05 3.86 -0.06
CA THR A 487 -19.32 5.10 0.33
C THR A 487 -17.88 4.92 0.81
N LEU A 488 -17.43 3.72 1.17
CA LEU A 488 -16.03 3.54 1.63
C LEU A 488 -15.33 2.26 1.15
N SER A 489 -16.06 1.26 0.65
CA SER A 489 -15.42 0.09 0.04
C SER A 489 -14.57 0.48 -1.18
N GLU A 490 -15.02 1.46 -1.97
CA GLU A 490 -14.31 1.95 -3.16
C GLU A 490 -13.06 2.82 -2.85
N LEU A 491 -12.88 3.28 -1.61
CA LEU A 491 -11.68 4.03 -1.19
C LEU A 491 -10.55 3.11 -0.72
N THR A 492 -10.88 1.89 -0.29
CA THR A 492 -9.93 0.90 0.24
C THR A 492 -9.74 -0.32 -0.65
N ALA A 493 -10.70 -0.63 -1.54
CA ALA A 493 -10.59 -1.62 -2.61
C ALA A 493 -10.36 -0.91 -3.94
#